data_AF-A0A537TSQ0-F1
#
_entry.id   AF-A0A537TSQ0-F1
#
_cell.length_a   1.000
_cell.length_b   1.000
_cell.length_c   1.000
_cell.angle_alpha   90.00
_cell.angle_beta   90.00
_cell.angle_gamma   90.00
#
_symmetry.space_group_name_H-M   'P 1'
#
loop_
_entity.id
_entity.type
_entity.pdbx_description
1 polymer ?
#
loop_
_entity_poly.entity_id
_entity_poly.type
_entity_poly.pdbx_seq_one_letter_code
_entity_poly.pdbx_strand_id
1 'polypeptide(L)'
;MPRTCAIAAALFLAFLAAGCGESKATLAHSCGATDRHFIQTATVNMTALTLWASGYQQGEIDADQVVSQAQDAAKRVDYAQPHDPSLRQAQTLLGAMFNEYAKAILAEEKGKQAGDKMYRAYGLANFARQVLVQAQPALKRRGCDVESLL
;
A
#
# COMPACT_ATOMS: atom_id res chain seq x y z
N MET A 1 -30.53 1.08 -20.10
CA MET A 1 -31.84 0.62 -19.61
C MET A 1 -32.19 1.38 -18.33
N PRO A 2 -32.99 2.45 -18.37
CA PRO A 2 -33.48 3.09 -17.15
C PRO A 2 -34.65 2.26 -16.59
N ARG A 3 -34.54 1.81 -15.33
CA ARG A 3 -35.64 1.17 -14.60
C ARG A 3 -36.46 2.27 -13.93
N THR A 4 -37.68 2.45 -14.42
CA THR A 4 -38.71 3.31 -13.83
C THR A 4 -39.21 2.72 -12.52
N CYS A 5 -38.99 3.40 -11.39
CA CYS A 5 -39.71 3.13 -10.14
C CYS A 5 -41.09 3.78 -10.24
N ALA A 6 -42.14 2.96 -10.30
CA ALA A 6 -43.53 3.42 -10.25
C ALA A 6 -43.89 3.87 -8.83
N ILE A 7 -44.36 5.10 -8.68
CA ILE A 7 -44.87 5.68 -7.43
C ILE A 7 -46.38 5.44 -7.40
N ALA A 8 -46.85 4.51 -6.56
CA ALA A 8 -48.26 4.41 -6.21
C ALA A 8 -48.55 5.38 -5.06
N ALA A 9 -49.34 6.41 -5.32
CA ALA A 9 -49.75 7.41 -4.35
C ALA A 9 -50.97 6.90 -3.54
N ALA A 10 -50.79 6.73 -2.23
CA ALA A 10 -51.88 6.69 -1.28
C ALA A 10 -51.47 7.49 -0.03
N LEU A 11 -52.23 8.54 0.23
CA LEU A 11 -52.16 9.53 1.30
C LEU A 11 -51.86 8.94 2.68
N PHE A 12 -50.79 9.38 3.35
CA PHE A 12 -50.76 9.74 4.79
C PHE A 12 -49.43 10.43 5.13
N LEU A 13 -49.50 11.51 5.92
CA LEU A 13 -48.38 12.34 6.34
C LEU A 13 -47.28 11.55 7.08
N ALA A 14 -46.07 11.51 6.51
CA ALA A 14 -44.82 11.52 7.26
C ALA A 14 -43.71 12.07 6.36
N PHE A 15 -42.93 12.99 6.92
CA PHE A 15 -41.85 13.72 6.28
C PHE A 15 -40.79 12.81 5.62
N LEU A 16 -40.31 13.28 4.47
CA LEU A 16 -39.26 12.70 3.62
C LEU A 16 -37.95 12.45 4.39
N ALA A 17 -37.41 11.23 4.28
CA ALA A 17 -35.97 10.97 4.11
C ALA A 17 -35.71 9.49 3.73
N ALA A 18 -36.35 8.97 2.69
CA ALA A 18 -35.82 7.80 1.99
C ALA A 18 -34.70 8.27 1.05
N GLY A 19 -33.60 8.75 1.63
CA GLY A 19 -32.38 8.95 0.89
C GLY A 19 -31.86 7.58 0.51
N CYS A 20 -31.72 7.30 -0.79
CA CYS A 20 -30.72 6.35 -1.27
C CYS A 20 -29.34 6.92 -0.95
N GLY A 21 -29.00 6.95 0.34
CA GLY A 21 -27.65 7.19 0.81
C GLY A 21 -26.88 5.92 0.55
N GLU A 22 -26.05 5.92 -0.48
CA GLU A 22 -24.94 4.99 -0.54
C GLU A 22 -24.07 5.30 0.69
N SER A 23 -24.31 4.59 1.80
CA SER A 23 -23.44 4.65 2.96
C SER A 23 -22.09 4.15 2.50
N LYS A 24 -21.22 5.08 2.09
CA LYS A 24 -19.78 4.83 2.02
C LYS A 24 -19.42 4.33 3.42
N ALA A 25 -19.27 3.02 3.57
CA ALA A 25 -18.83 2.42 4.81
C ALA A 25 -17.58 3.20 5.23
N THR A 26 -17.70 3.95 6.32
CA THR A 26 -16.60 4.78 6.77
C THR A 26 -15.51 3.81 7.20
N LEU A 27 -14.40 3.77 6.46
CA LEU A 27 -13.27 2.91 6.79
C LEU A 27 -12.88 3.24 8.24
N ALA A 28 -13.11 2.29 9.14
CA ALA A 28 -12.85 2.50 10.55
C ALA A 28 -11.35 2.40 10.78
N HIS A 29 -10.67 3.54 10.74
CA HIS A 29 -9.23 3.58 10.94
C HIS A 29 -8.84 3.26 12.39
N SER A 30 -7.75 2.51 12.56
CA SER A 30 -7.18 2.11 13.84
C SER A 30 -5.71 2.52 13.97
N CYS A 31 -5.18 2.44 15.19
CA CYS A 31 -3.74 2.58 15.44
C CYS A 31 -3.33 1.75 16.66
N GLY A 32 -3.14 0.45 16.43
CA GLY A 32 -2.63 -0.52 17.39
C GLY A 32 -1.10 -0.66 17.38
N ALA A 33 -0.60 -1.64 18.14
CA ALA A 33 0.82 -1.96 18.18
C ALA A 33 1.35 -2.46 16.84
N THR A 34 0.60 -3.33 16.15
CA THR A 34 1.00 -3.88 14.85
C THR A 34 0.94 -2.84 13.73
N ASP A 35 0.01 -1.88 13.81
CA ASP A 35 -0.05 -0.73 12.90
C ASP A 35 1.23 0.11 12.98
N ARG A 36 1.67 0.46 14.19
CA ARG A 36 2.92 1.21 14.42
C ARG A 36 4.15 0.41 14.02
N HIS A 37 4.17 -0.88 14.33
CA HIS A 37 5.25 -1.77 13.94
C HIS A 37 5.38 -1.90 12.41
N PHE A 38 4.26 -2.00 11.69
CA PHE A 38 4.24 -1.97 10.23
C PHE A 38 4.82 -0.67 9.69
N ILE A 39 4.40 0.49 10.21
CA ILE A 39 4.91 1.80 9.74
C ILE A 39 6.42 1.86 9.93
N GLN A 40 6.93 1.55 11.12
CA GLN A 40 8.37 1.55 11.40
C GLN A 40 9.13 0.59 10.48
N THR A 41 8.61 -0.62 10.32
CA THR A 41 9.21 -1.66 9.47
C THR A 41 9.24 -1.21 8.02
N ALA A 42 8.13 -0.71 7.48
CA ALA A 42 8.05 -0.20 6.13
C ALA A 42 9.04 0.96 5.92
N THR A 43 9.13 1.92 6.85
CA THR A 43 10.04 3.07 6.72
C THR A 43 11.48 2.62 6.63
N VAL A 44 11.93 1.75 7.55
CA VAL A 44 13.29 1.22 7.53
C VAL A 44 13.59 0.48 6.22
N ASN A 45 12.67 -0.36 5.75
CA ASN A 45 12.89 -1.14 4.53
C ASN A 45 12.86 -0.27 3.26
N MET A 46 12.02 0.76 3.20
CA MET A 46 12.01 1.72 2.09
C MET A 46 13.29 2.55 2.04
N THR A 47 13.80 3.01 3.20
CA THR A 47 15.09 3.69 3.27
C THR A 47 16.23 2.76 2.86
N ALA A 48 16.24 1.52 3.37
CA ALA A 48 17.27 0.54 3.03
C ALA A 48 17.27 0.18 1.54
N LEU A 49 16.10 0.09 0.91
CA LEU A 49 16.00 -0.16 -0.54
C LEU A 49 16.71 0.91 -1.36
N THR A 50 16.59 2.18 -1.00
CA THR A 50 17.30 3.28 -1.68
C THR A 50 18.82 3.11 -1.56
N LEU A 51 19.31 2.69 -0.38
CA LEU A 51 20.74 2.43 -0.17
C LEU A 51 21.22 1.24 -0.99
N TRP A 52 20.47 0.14 -1.02
CA TRP A 52 20.83 -1.05 -1.82
C TRP A 52 20.79 -0.77 -3.32
N ALA A 53 19.78 -0.03 -3.80
CA ALA A 53 19.69 0.39 -5.19
C ALA A 53 20.90 1.24 -5.59
N SER A 54 21.29 2.18 -4.73
CA SER A 54 22.44 3.05 -4.96
C SER A 54 23.76 2.28 -4.94
N GLY A 55 23.94 1.37 -3.98
CA GLY A 55 25.13 0.51 -3.90
C GLY A 55 25.24 -0.43 -5.10
N TYR A 56 24.12 -1.01 -5.56
CA TYR A 56 24.10 -1.84 -6.77
C TYR A 56 24.51 -1.05 -8.02
N GLN A 57 23.96 0.15 -8.19
CA GLN A 57 24.29 1.03 -9.33
C GLN A 57 25.77 1.46 -9.32
N GLN A 58 26.38 1.55 -8.14
CA GLN A 58 27.79 1.90 -7.97
C GLN A 58 28.72 0.68 -8.01
N GLY A 59 28.18 -0.54 -8.09
CA GLY A 59 28.96 -1.79 -8.04
C GLY A 59 29.52 -2.11 -6.65
N GLU A 60 28.97 -1.52 -5.59
CA GLU A 60 29.36 -1.75 -4.20
C GLU A 60 28.63 -2.94 -3.55
N ILE A 61 27.52 -3.36 -4.15
CA ILE A 61 26.66 -4.45 -3.66
C ILE A 61 26.31 -5.34 -4.86
N ASP A 62 26.44 -6.64 -4.68
CA ASP A 62 26.16 -7.62 -5.73
C ASP A 62 24.65 -7.84 -5.92
N ALA A 63 24.25 -8.26 -7.13
CA ALA A 63 22.85 -8.49 -7.49
C ALA A 63 22.14 -9.50 -6.55
N ASP A 64 22.83 -10.56 -6.13
CA ASP A 64 22.29 -11.59 -5.24
C ASP A 64 22.00 -11.04 -3.83
N GLN A 65 22.87 -10.18 -3.32
CA GLN A 65 22.68 -9.48 -2.05
C GLN A 65 21.45 -8.57 -2.13
N VAL A 66 21.32 -7.76 -3.19
CA VAL A 66 20.15 -6.90 -3.40
C VAL A 66 18.86 -7.72 -3.48
N VAL A 67 18.87 -8.83 -4.22
CA VAL A 67 17.73 -9.75 -4.36
C VAL A 67 17.33 -10.33 -3.00
N SER A 68 18.30 -10.83 -2.21
CA SER A 68 18.03 -11.36 -0.88
C SER A 68 17.44 -10.30 0.04
N GLN A 69 18.02 -9.10 0.05
CA GLN A 69 17.58 -8.01 0.91
C GLN A 69 16.17 -7.53 0.57
N ALA A 70 15.84 -7.42 -0.72
CA ALA A 70 14.49 -7.07 -1.17
C ALA A 70 13.47 -8.16 -0.78
N GLN A 71 13.80 -9.44 -0.96
CA GLN A 71 12.91 -10.54 -0.54
C GLN A 71 12.70 -10.58 0.97
N ASP A 72 13.74 -10.32 1.76
CA ASP A 72 13.62 -10.26 3.21
C ASP A 72 12.85 -9.02 3.67
N ALA A 73 12.96 -7.89 2.96
CA ALA A 73 12.11 -6.73 3.18
C ALA A 73 10.63 -7.05 2.94
N ALA A 74 10.31 -7.79 1.87
CA ALA A 74 8.95 -8.26 1.60
C ALA A 74 8.40 -9.10 2.76
N LYS A 75 9.21 -10.06 3.27
CA LYS A 75 8.84 -10.89 4.43
C LYS A 75 8.65 -10.04 5.69
N ARG A 76 9.58 -9.14 6.01
CA ARG A 76 9.48 -8.27 7.21
C ARG A 76 8.21 -7.43 7.20
N VAL A 77 7.88 -6.85 6.05
CA VAL A 77 6.63 -6.10 5.88
C VAL A 77 5.41 -7.00 6.05
N ASP A 78 5.41 -8.20 5.46
CA ASP A 78 4.31 -9.18 5.60
C ASP A 78 4.09 -9.63 7.06
N TYR A 79 5.17 -9.85 7.81
CA TYR A 79 5.11 -10.25 9.22
C TYR A 79 4.55 -9.17 10.15
N ALA A 80 4.54 -7.91 9.74
CA ALA A 80 4.10 -6.83 10.61
C ALA A 80 2.57 -6.83 10.88
N GLN A 81 1.77 -7.42 9.99
CA GLN A 81 0.32 -7.67 10.14
C GLN A 81 -0.46 -6.52 10.80
N PRO A 82 -0.52 -5.32 10.15
CA PRO A 82 -1.32 -4.22 10.67
C PRO A 82 -2.82 -4.58 10.70
N HIS A 83 -3.55 -3.97 11.61
CA HIS A 83 -5.00 -4.12 11.72
C HIS A 83 -5.76 -3.08 10.89
N ASP A 84 -5.21 -1.87 10.76
CA ASP A 84 -5.85 -0.81 10.00
C ASP A 84 -6.02 -1.23 8.53
N PRO A 85 -7.23 -1.11 7.94
CA PRO A 85 -7.48 -1.60 6.59
C PRO A 85 -6.59 -0.94 5.53
N SER A 86 -6.27 0.35 5.67
CA SER A 86 -5.40 1.06 4.73
C SER A 86 -3.94 0.63 4.87
N LEU A 87 -3.48 0.38 6.09
CA LEU A 87 -2.14 -0.16 6.35
C LEU A 87 -2.00 -1.60 5.83
N ARG A 88 -3.04 -2.43 5.93
CA ARG A 88 -3.05 -3.78 5.31
C ARG A 88 -2.97 -3.74 3.80
N GLN A 89 -3.66 -2.79 3.18
CA GLN A 89 -3.58 -2.59 1.75
C GLN A 89 -2.17 -2.12 1.34
N ALA A 90 -1.60 -1.15 2.05
CA ALA A 90 -0.24 -0.70 1.84
C ALA A 90 0.78 -1.84 2.03
N GLN A 91 0.61 -2.69 3.05
CA GLN A 91 1.43 -3.87 3.30
C GLN A 91 1.48 -4.80 2.09
N THR A 92 0.32 -5.11 1.51
CA THR A 92 0.22 -5.99 0.34
C THR A 92 0.96 -5.38 -0.86
N LEU A 93 0.77 -4.08 -1.10
CA LEU A 93 1.39 -3.36 -2.20
C LEU A 93 2.93 -3.26 -2.05
N LEU A 94 3.41 -2.95 -0.85
CA LEU A 94 4.85 -2.89 -0.55
C LEU A 94 5.51 -4.27 -0.64
N GLY A 95 4.88 -5.31 -0.10
CA GLY A 95 5.39 -6.68 -0.23
C GLY A 95 5.50 -7.12 -1.69
N ALA A 96 4.50 -6.79 -2.51
CA ALA A 96 4.55 -7.04 -3.96
C ALA A 96 5.64 -6.21 -4.66
N MET A 97 5.79 -4.93 -4.26
CA MET A 97 6.81 -4.04 -4.81
C MET A 97 8.22 -4.59 -4.62
N PHE A 98 8.57 -4.98 -3.38
CA PHE A 98 9.88 -5.54 -3.07
C PHE A 98 10.17 -6.81 -3.89
N ASN A 99 9.15 -7.67 -4.07
CA ASN A 99 9.28 -8.87 -4.89
C ASN A 99 9.47 -8.56 -6.38
N GLU A 100 8.75 -7.58 -6.94
CA GLU A 100 8.96 -7.17 -8.34
C GLU A 100 10.33 -6.51 -8.54
N TYR A 101 10.81 -5.74 -7.56
CA TYR A 101 12.15 -5.17 -7.57
C TYR A 101 13.22 -6.28 -7.59
N ALA A 102 13.13 -7.27 -6.70
CA ALA A 102 14.03 -8.42 -6.69
C ALA A 102 14.04 -9.16 -8.04
N LYS A 103 12.87 -9.37 -8.65
CA LYS A 103 12.79 -10.01 -9.97
C LYS A 103 13.39 -9.13 -11.08
N ALA A 104 13.35 -7.80 -10.94
CA ALA A 104 13.96 -6.87 -11.90
C ALA A 104 15.49 -6.99 -11.87
N ILE A 105 16.10 -6.93 -10.68
CA ILE A 105 17.55 -7.08 -10.51
C ILE A 105 18.02 -8.44 -11.03
N LEU A 106 17.30 -9.52 -10.71
CA LEU A 106 17.64 -10.85 -11.23
C LEU A 106 17.50 -10.97 -12.76
N ALA A 107 16.59 -10.21 -13.36
CA ALA A 107 16.44 -10.18 -14.82
C ALA A 107 17.59 -9.40 -15.47
N GLU A 108 17.98 -8.27 -14.88
CA GLU A 108 19.10 -7.44 -15.32
C GLU A 108 20.41 -8.24 -15.31
N GLU A 109 20.70 -8.93 -14.21
CA GLU A 109 21.89 -9.78 -14.05
C GLU A 109 21.97 -10.90 -15.10
N LYS A 110 20.81 -11.37 -15.58
CA LYS A 110 20.71 -12.42 -16.61
C LYS A 110 20.70 -11.87 -18.04
N GLY A 111 20.94 -10.57 -18.23
CA GLY A 111 20.83 -9.90 -19.53
C GLY A 111 19.41 -9.95 -20.11
N LYS A 112 18.38 -10.09 -19.27
CA LYS A 112 16.97 -10.14 -19.66
C LYS A 112 16.30 -8.78 -19.45
N GLN A 113 15.08 -8.63 -19.96
CA GLN A 113 14.30 -7.41 -19.82
C GLN A 113 13.89 -7.16 -18.36
N ALA A 114 14.61 -6.27 -17.68
CA ALA A 114 14.33 -5.84 -16.31
C ALA A 114 13.29 -4.70 -16.22
N GLY A 115 13.18 -3.89 -17.29
CA GLY A 115 12.37 -2.67 -17.32
C GLY A 115 10.91 -2.86 -16.89
N ASP A 116 10.24 -3.90 -17.40
CA ASP A 116 8.83 -4.18 -17.07
C ASP A 116 8.61 -4.47 -15.58
N LYS A 117 9.56 -5.19 -14.97
CA LYS A 117 9.49 -5.57 -13.55
C LYS A 117 9.80 -4.37 -12.65
N MET A 118 10.80 -3.60 -13.05
CA MET A 118 11.13 -2.36 -12.36
C MET A 118 9.98 -1.35 -12.43
N TYR A 119 9.34 -1.21 -13.59
CA TYR A 119 8.15 -0.39 -13.77
C TYR A 119 7.00 -0.82 -12.86
N ARG A 120 6.74 -2.13 -12.75
CA ARG A 120 5.74 -2.68 -11.83
C ARG A 120 6.07 -2.37 -10.37
N ALA A 121 7.34 -2.52 -9.97
CA ALA A 121 7.78 -2.19 -8.63
C ALA A 121 7.47 -0.71 -8.30
N TYR A 122 7.86 0.22 -9.18
CA TYR A 122 7.53 1.64 -8.99
C TYR A 122 6.02 1.92 -8.97
N GLY A 123 5.24 1.27 -9.85
CA GLY A 123 3.79 1.39 -9.84
C GLY A 123 3.17 0.95 -8.51
N LEU A 124 3.61 -0.18 -7.96
CA LEU A 124 3.16 -0.70 -6.67
C LEU A 124 3.55 0.22 -5.50
N ALA A 125 4.77 0.77 -5.50
CA ALA A 125 5.19 1.78 -4.52
C ALA A 125 4.27 3.01 -4.56
N ASN A 126 3.96 3.51 -5.76
CA ASN A 126 3.09 4.67 -5.94
C ASN A 126 1.65 4.38 -5.50
N PHE A 127 1.12 3.19 -5.76
CA PHE A 127 -0.19 2.81 -5.25
C PHE A 127 -0.21 2.71 -3.72
N ALA A 128 0.85 2.18 -3.10
CA ALA A 128 0.96 2.17 -1.64
C ALA A 128 0.96 3.61 -1.09
N ARG A 129 1.76 4.50 -1.67
CA ARG A 129 1.78 5.93 -1.31
C ARG A 129 0.40 6.57 -1.46
N GLN A 130 -0.34 6.31 -2.54
CA GLN A 130 -1.69 6.86 -2.73
C GLN A 130 -2.66 6.43 -1.64
N VAL A 131 -2.65 5.14 -1.27
CA VAL A 131 -3.46 4.62 -0.15
C VAL A 131 -3.11 5.35 1.15
N LEU A 132 -1.82 5.50 1.43
CA LEU A 132 -1.34 6.17 2.65
C LEU A 132 -1.66 7.67 2.67
N VAL A 133 -1.53 8.38 1.56
CA VAL A 133 -1.92 9.80 1.44
C VAL A 133 -3.40 9.99 1.78
N GLN A 134 -4.28 9.13 1.24
CA GLN A 134 -5.72 9.22 1.50
C GLN A 134 -6.06 8.93 2.96
N ALA A 135 -5.36 7.98 3.58
CA ALA A 135 -5.60 7.57 4.97
C ALA A 135 -4.91 8.46 6.02
N GLN A 136 -3.86 9.20 5.64
CA GLN A 136 -2.98 9.94 6.55
C GLN A 136 -3.74 10.80 7.58
N PRO A 137 -4.75 11.62 7.21
CA PRO A 137 -5.42 12.47 8.20
C PRO A 137 -6.14 11.66 9.28
N ALA A 138 -6.73 10.52 8.91
CA ALA A 138 -7.44 9.66 9.86
C ALA A 138 -6.46 8.87 10.74
N LEU A 139 -5.41 8.30 10.14
CA LEU A 139 -4.35 7.58 10.86
C LEU A 139 -3.62 8.50 11.85
N LYS A 140 -3.27 9.72 11.44
CA LYS A 140 -2.58 10.71 12.30
C LYS A 140 -3.43 11.08 13.50
N ARG A 141 -4.73 11.30 13.34
CA ARG A 141 -5.67 11.52 14.48
C ARG A 141 -5.75 10.35 15.44
N ARG A 142 -5.46 9.13 14.98
CA ARG A 142 -5.41 7.91 15.81
C ARG A 142 -4.02 7.68 16.43
N GLY A 143 -3.01 8.48 16.11
CA GLY A 143 -1.64 8.37 16.63
C GLY A 143 -0.69 7.53 15.75
N CYS A 144 -1.07 7.23 14.51
CA CYS A 144 -0.23 6.54 13.53
C CYS A 144 0.12 7.54 12.42
N ASP A 145 1.29 8.18 12.52
CA ASP A 145 1.78 9.07 11.47
C ASP A 145 2.52 8.28 10.40
N VAL A 146 2.09 8.42 9.15
CA VAL A 146 2.67 7.73 7.99
C VAL A 146 3.52 8.67 7.13
N GLU A 147 3.77 9.90 7.57
CA GLU A 147 4.52 10.91 6.80
C GLU A 147 5.88 10.41 6.30
N SER A 148 6.59 9.59 7.08
CA SER A 148 7.87 8.99 6.66
C SER A 148 7.79 7.98 5.48
N LEU A 149 6.58 7.55 5.11
CA LEU A 149 6.30 6.65 3.98
C LEU A 149 5.73 7.37 2.76
N LEU A 150 5.59 8.68 2.84
CA LEU A 150 5.10 9.52 1.77
C LEU A 150 6.30 10.10 1.02
#